data_AF-A0A848VT44-F1
#
_entry.id   AF-A0A848VT44-F1
#
_cell.length_a   1.000
_cell.length_b   1.000
_cell.length_c   1.000
_cell.angle_alpha   90.00
_cell.angle_beta   90.00
_cell.angle_gamma   90.00
#
_symmetry.space_group_name_H-M   'P 1'
#
loop_
_entity.id
_entity.type
_entity.pdbx_description
1 polymer ?
#
loop_
_entity_poly.entity_id
_entity_poly.type
_entity_poly.pdbx_seq_one_letter_code
_entity_poly.pdbx_strand_id
1 'polypeptide(L)'
;KYDSALGMMLSVFFGFGLVLLTFIQKRPDANQAGLDTYLFGQAASLRVSDVVMMAVIAAVALALVYVLWKEFKVLSFDPDFGRTLGLPIRRLDIALTTLLVVSIVIGLQTVGVVLMSAMIISPAAAARQWTDRLGRMVVLSGVFGALAGVTGAAISSAQAKLPTGPTIVVAVSFIVGVSLLLAPNRGMVWSRLRTWRAGRRLRMDAVLMDLFLLATQHDSPEHPHDRRVLDAMSFPRGATKRNLRLLADRGYVQQIDATRWALTQDGTDRARMLAHESPTDWKLA
;
A
#
# COMPACT_ATOMS: atom_id res chain seq x y z
N LYS A 1 -15.51 -10.21 -2.32
CA LYS A 1 -16.83 -10.61 -1.76
C LYS A 1 -16.72 -10.92 -0.27
N TYR A 2 -15.74 -11.73 0.17
CA TYR A 2 -15.50 -12.00 1.60
C TYR A 2 -15.08 -10.76 2.41
N ASP A 3 -14.28 -9.86 1.85
CA ASP A 3 -13.81 -8.66 2.59
C ASP A 3 -14.95 -7.71 2.98
N SER A 4 -15.91 -7.51 2.08
CA SER A 4 -17.11 -6.71 2.33
C SER A 4 -18.02 -7.35 3.39
N ALA A 5 -18.12 -8.67 3.40
CA ALA A 5 -18.89 -9.41 4.40
C ALA A 5 -18.24 -9.32 5.79
N LEU A 6 -16.92 -9.45 5.88
CA LEU A 6 -16.16 -9.27 7.13
C LEU A 6 -16.33 -7.85 7.69
N GLY A 7 -16.25 -6.83 6.84
CA GLY A 7 -16.46 -5.44 7.23
C GLY A 7 -17.88 -5.18 7.75
N MET A 8 -18.90 -5.74 7.08
CA MET A 8 -20.28 -5.68 7.56
C MET A 8 -20.47 -6.38 8.90
N MET A 9 -19.96 -7.61 9.06
CA MET A 9 -20.06 -8.34 10.32
C MET A 9 -19.41 -7.59 11.47
N LEU A 10 -18.18 -7.10 11.30
CA LEU A 10 -17.48 -6.30 12.31
C LEU A 10 -18.31 -5.08 12.71
N SER A 11 -18.84 -4.33 11.74
CA SER A 11 -19.62 -3.12 12.00
C SER A 11 -20.93 -3.42 12.76
N VAL A 12 -21.64 -4.48 12.37
CA VAL A 12 -22.90 -4.90 13.00
C VAL A 12 -22.65 -5.37 14.44
N PHE A 13 -21.69 -6.28 14.66
CA PHE A 13 -21.39 -6.79 16.00
C PHE A 13 -20.80 -5.72 16.91
N PHE A 14 -19.97 -4.82 16.38
CA PHE A 14 -19.43 -3.69 17.13
C PHE A 14 -20.53 -2.71 17.53
N GLY A 15 -21.42 -2.34 16.61
CA GLY A 15 -22.56 -1.47 16.90
C GLY A 15 -23.53 -2.10 17.91
N PHE A 16 -23.83 -3.39 17.74
CA PHE A 16 -24.64 -4.15 18.70
C PHE A 16 -23.99 -4.20 20.09
N GLY A 17 -22.68 -4.48 20.16
CA GLY A 17 -21.92 -4.47 21.40
C GLY A 17 -21.92 -3.10 22.09
N LEU A 18 -21.78 -2.00 21.34
CA LEU A 18 -21.88 -0.64 21.86
C LEU A 18 -23.27 -0.30 22.41
N VAL A 19 -24.34 -0.72 21.73
CA VAL A 19 -25.71 -0.55 22.22
C VAL A 19 -25.91 -1.31 23.52
N LEU A 20 -25.44 -2.56 23.58
CA LEU A 20 -25.54 -3.40 24.78
C LEU A 20 -24.73 -2.80 25.94
N LEU A 21 -23.52 -2.32 25.67
CA LEU A 21 -22.69 -1.58 26.62
C LEU A 21 -23.43 -0.36 27.17
N THR A 22 -23.97 0.47 26.28
CA THR A 22 -24.71 1.69 26.64
C THR A 22 -25.96 1.36 27.48
N PHE A 23 -26.65 0.26 27.15
CA PHE A 23 -27.81 -0.19 27.91
C PHE A 23 -27.44 -0.68 29.31
N ILE A 24 -26.34 -1.42 29.44
CA ILE A 24 -25.82 -1.88 30.73
C ILE A 24 -25.39 -0.68 31.56
N GLN A 25 -24.59 0.24 31.02
CA GLN A 25 -24.06 1.43 31.70
C GLN A 25 -25.13 2.38 32.26
N LYS A 26 -26.36 2.35 31.72
CA LYS A 26 -27.49 3.13 32.24
C LYS A 26 -28.06 2.59 33.56
N ARG A 27 -27.68 1.39 34.01
CA ARG A 27 -28.08 0.86 35.32
C ARG A 27 -27.15 1.39 36.43
N PRO A 28 -27.67 1.75 37.63
CA PRO A 28 -26.87 2.37 38.69
C PRO A 28 -25.64 1.57 39.15
N ASP A 29 -25.67 0.25 39.06
CA ASP A 29 -24.55 -0.65 39.42
C ASP A 29 -23.54 -0.91 38.28
N ALA A 30 -23.75 -0.34 37.09
CA ALA A 30 -22.98 -0.73 35.91
C ALA A 30 -21.58 -0.12 35.81
N ASN A 31 -21.32 0.96 36.54
CA ASN A 31 -19.98 1.57 36.60
C ASN A 31 -18.96 0.65 37.30
N GLN A 32 -19.41 -0.38 38.03
CA GLN A 32 -18.53 -1.35 38.69
C GLN A 32 -17.85 -2.33 37.73
N ALA A 33 -18.38 -2.52 36.52
CA ALA A 33 -17.85 -3.52 35.58
C ALA A 33 -16.52 -3.09 34.91
N GLY A 34 -16.12 -1.81 35.00
CA GLY A 34 -14.86 -1.33 34.42
C GLY A 34 -14.75 -1.53 32.90
N LEU A 35 -15.87 -1.62 32.19
CA LEU A 35 -15.90 -1.96 30.75
C LEU A 35 -15.21 -0.90 29.88
N ASP A 36 -15.35 0.39 30.20
CA ASP A 36 -14.68 1.47 29.46
C ASP A 36 -13.15 1.38 29.58
N THR A 37 -12.67 1.03 30.77
CA THR A 37 -11.25 0.77 31.04
C THR A 37 -10.72 -0.37 30.18
N TYR A 38 -11.52 -1.42 29.98
CA TYR A 38 -11.10 -2.57 29.17
C TYR A 38 -11.16 -2.29 27.65
N LEU A 39 -12.10 -1.46 27.20
CA LEU A 39 -12.24 -1.11 25.78
C LEU A 39 -11.18 -0.10 25.33
N PHE A 40 -10.91 0.92 26.16
CA PHE A 40 -10.04 2.05 25.82
C PHE A 40 -8.65 1.99 26.49
N GLY A 41 -8.44 1.02 27.37
CA GLY A 41 -7.21 0.87 28.15
C GLY A 41 -7.07 1.95 29.23
N GLN A 42 -6.18 1.69 30.18
CA GLN A 42 -5.74 2.67 31.16
C GLN A 42 -4.22 2.61 31.30
N ALA A 43 -3.50 3.24 30.38
CA ALA A 43 -2.05 3.31 30.48
C ALA A 43 -1.59 4.02 31.77
N ALA A 44 -2.43 4.89 32.34
CA ALA A 44 -2.15 5.62 33.58
C ALA A 44 -2.18 4.75 34.85
N SER A 45 -2.78 3.56 34.82
CA SER A 45 -2.83 2.66 35.99
C SER A 45 -1.68 1.65 36.04
N LEU A 46 -0.81 1.65 35.02
CA LEU A 46 0.32 0.73 34.93
C LEU A 46 1.41 1.07 35.95
N ARG A 47 1.89 0.05 36.64
CA ARG A 47 3.07 0.14 37.51
C ARG A 47 4.32 -0.22 36.73
N VAL A 48 5.47 0.20 37.26
CA VAL A 48 6.80 -0.16 36.71
C VAL A 48 6.97 -1.68 36.63
N SER A 49 6.45 -2.43 37.61
CA SER A 49 6.45 -3.90 37.60
C SER A 49 5.76 -4.49 36.38
N ASP A 50 4.63 -3.91 35.98
CA ASP A 50 3.80 -4.38 34.88
C ASP A 50 4.54 -4.15 33.57
N VAL A 51 5.16 -2.96 33.42
CA VAL A 51 5.98 -2.62 32.24
C VAL A 51 7.17 -3.54 32.11
N VAL A 52 7.87 -3.85 33.21
CA VAL A 52 9.01 -4.78 33.19
C VAL A 52 8.55 -6.19 32.78
N MET A 53 7.44 -6.68 33.33
CA MET A 53 6.89 -7.99 32.96
C MET A 53 6.51 -8.04 31.47
N MET A 54 5.86 -7.00 30.96
CA MET A 54 5.54 -6.86 29.53
C MET A 54 6.80 -6.86 28.66
N ALA A 55 7.83 -6.12 29.07
CA ALA A 55 9.10 -6.06 28.35
C ALA A 55 9.81 -7.41 28.30
N VAL A 56 9.82 -8.17 29.40
CA VAL A 56 10.41 -9.52 29.44
C VAL A 56 9.67 -10.45 28.49
N ILE A 57 8.33 -10.47 28.53
CA ILE A 57 7.55 -11.37 27.67
C ILE A 57 7.69 -10.97 26.20
N ALA A 58 7.69 -9.68 25.89
CA ALA A 58 7.94 -9.19 24.54
C ALA A 58 9.34 -9.56 24.05
N ALA A 59 10.37 -9.47 24.90
CA ALA A 59 11.73 -9.85 24.56
C ALA A 59 11.84 -11.37 24.28
N VAL A 60 11.21 -12.21 25.09
CA VAL A 60 11.13 -13.66 24.86
C VAL A 60 10.41 -13.96 23.55
N ALA A 61 9.29 -13.28 23.28
CA ALA A 61 8.53 -13.45 22.05
C ALA A 61 9.36 -13.07 20.80
N LEU A 62 10.03 -11.92 20.84
CA LEU A 62 10.92 -11.46 19.77
C LEU A 62 12.12 -12.39 19.57
N ALA A 63 12.72 -12.89 20.66
CA ALA A 63 13.81 -13.85 20.58
C ALA A 63 13.36 -15.15 19.91
N LEU A 64 12.18 -15.67 20.25
CA LEU A 64 11.63 -16.87 19.64
C LEU A 64 11.32 -16.67 18.15
N VAL A 65 10.77 -15.50 17.78
CA VAL A 65 10.57 -15.11 16.37
C VAL A 65 11.89 -14.98 15.61
N TYR A 66 12.94 -14.46 16.25
CA TYR A 66 14.26 -14.32 15.65
C TYR A 66 14.93 -15.69 15.42
N VAL A 67 14.88 -16.58 16.42
CA VAL A 67 15.45 -17.93 16.32
C VAL A 67 14.72 -18.76 15.27
N LEU A 68 13.39 -18.71 15.25
CA LEU A 68 12.54 -19.44 14.29
C LEU A 68 12.22 -18.64 13.03
N TRP A 69 13.05 -17.65 12.69
CA TRP A 69 12.77 -16.70 11.60
C TRP A 69 12.66 -17.39 10.24
N LYS A 70 13.50 -18.40 9.99
CA LYS A 70 13.52 -19.12 8.70
C LYS A 70 12.25 -19.94 8.53
N GLU A 71 11.82 -20.60 9.59
CA GLU A 71 10.65 -21.46 9.68
C GLU A 71 9.36 -20.65 9.54
N PHE A 72 9.22 -19.53 10.27
CA PHE A 72 8.06 -18.64 10.17
C PHE A 72 7.97 -17.97 8.80
N LYS A 73 9.11 -17.68 8.17
CA LYS A 73 9.14 -17.17 6.80
C LYS A 73 8.57 -18.21 5.83
N VAL A 74 9.00 -19.47 5.88
CA VAL A 74 8.47 -20.52 5.01
C VAL A 74 6.97 -20.73 5.27
N LEU A 75 6.57 -20.83 6.54
CA LEU A 75 5.16 -20.96 6.94
C LEU A 75 4.27 -19.86 6.33
N SER A 76 4.75 -18.62 6.29
CA SER A 76 3.98 -17.46 5.81
C SER A 76 3.87 -17.35 4.29
N PHE A 77 4.83 -17.92 3.54
CA PHE A 77 4.86 -17.82 2.07
C PHE A 77 4.37 -19.09 1.39
N ASP A 78 4.80 -20.25 1.88
CA ASP A 78 4.45 -21.55 1.31
C ASP A 78 4.51 -22.65 2.40
N PRO A 79 3.42 -22.86 3.15
CA PRO A 79 3.35 -23.92 4.15
C PRO A 79 3.43 -25.32 3.52
N ASP A 80 3.03 -25.51 2.26
CA ASP A 80 3.10 -26.81 1.58
C ASP A 80 4.54 -27.16 1.21
N PHE A 81 5.31 -26.21 0.69
CA PHE A 81 6.74 -26.34 0.49
C PHE A 81 7.49 -26.61 1.81
N GLY A 82 7.07 -25.99 2.91
CA GLY A 82 7.64 -26.29 4.22
C GLY A 82 7.39 -27.73 4.67
N ARG A 83 6.26 -28.34 4.30
CA ARG A 83 5.97 -29.76 4.60
C ARG A 83 6.89 -30.68 3.80
N THR A 84 7.18 -30.37 2.54
CA THR A 84 8.10 -31.19 1.71
C THR A 84 9.54 -31.14 2.21
N LEU A 85 9.94 -30.06 2.88
CA LEU A 85 11.23 -29.93 3.58
C LEU A 85 11.30 -30.66 4.93
N GLY A 86 10.23 -31.32 5.36
CA GLY A 86 10.17 -32.02 6.65
C GLY A 86 9.97 -31.10 7.87
N LEU A 87 9.61 -29.83 7.66
CA LEU A 87 9.33 -28.92 8.78
C LEU A 87 8.00 -29.29 9.45
N PRO A 88 7.91 -29.25 10.79
CA PRO A 88 6.67 -29.52 11.51
C PRO A 88 5.73 -28.30 11.45
N ILE A 89 5.15 -28.03 10.27
CA ILE A 89 4.32 -26.85 9.97
C ILE A 89 3.19 -26.64 10.99
N ARG A 90 2.53 -27.70 11.43
CA ARG A 90 1.46 -27.60 12.44
C ARG A 90 1.97 -27.10 13.81
N ARG A 91 3.19 -27.50 14.22
CA ARG A 91 3.79 -27.03 15.48
C ARG A 91 4.24 -25.58 15.37
N LEU A 92 4.78 -25.19 14.21
CA LEU A 92 5.18 -23.82 13.93
C LEU A 92 3.98 -22.87 13.90
N ASP A 93 2.88 -23.29 13.29
CA ASP A 93 1.62 -22.54 13.25
C ASP A 93 1.04 -22.34 14.66
N ILE A 94 1.01 -23.40 15.47
CA ILE A 94 0.60 -23.30 16.88
C ILE A 94 1.53 -22.36 17.63
N ALA A 95 2.86 -22.49 17.48
CA ALA A 95 3.82 -21.62 18.16
C ALA A 95 3.60 -20.14 17.79
N LEU A 96 3.47 -19.82 16.50
CA LEU A 96 3.23 -18.46 16.01
C LEU A 96 1.90 -17.91 16.54
N THR A 97 0.85 -18.74 16.51
CA THR A 97 -0.47 -18.36 17.02
C THR A 97 -0.45 -18.14 18.53
N THR A 98 0.26 -18.98 19.29
CA THR A 98 0.44 -18.79 20.74
C THR A 98 1.20 -17.51 21.05
N LEU A 99 2.31 -17.24 20.35
CA LEU A 99 3.06 -15.99 20.44
C LEU A 99 2.16 -14.77 20.18
N LEU A 100 1.32 -14.85 19.15
CA LEU A 100 0.35 -13.81 18.81
C LEU A 100 -0.69 -13.64 19.93
N VAL A 101 -1.31 -14.71 20.41
CA VAL A 101 -2.31 -14.67 21.49
C VAL A 101 -1.72 -14.08 22.78
N VAL A 102 -0.54 -14.55 23.18
CA VAL A 102 0.16 -14.03 24.37
C VAL A 102 0.42 -12.53 24.22
N SER A 103 0.93 -12.10 23.06
CA SER A 103 1.17 -10.69 22.77
C SER A 103 -0.11 -9.86 22.83
N ILE A 104 -1.23 -10.39 22.32
CA ILE A 104 -2.55 -9.75 22.39
C ILE A 104 -2.99 -9.60 23.84
N VAL A 105 -3.05 -10.69 24.59
CA VAL A 105 -3.57 -10.70 25.97
C VAL A 105 -2.82 -9.71 26.86
N ILE A 106 -1.50 -9.63 26.71
CA ILE A 106 -0.66 -8.71 27.48
C ILE A 106 -0.90 -7.25 27.03
N GLY A 107 -1.00 -7.00 25.73
CA GLY A 107 -1.27 -5.68 25.18
C GLY A 107 -2.66 -5.14 25.55
N LEU A 108 -3.66 -6.02 25.64
CA LEU A 108 -5.03 -5.67 25.99
C LEU A 108 -5.14 -4.91 27.32
N GLN A 109 -4.35 -5.30 28.31
CA GLN A 109 -4.40 -4.70 29.65
C GLN A 109 -3.96 -3.23 29.65
N THR A 110 -2.97 -2.89 28.83
CA THR A 110 -2.41 -1.54 28.72
C THR A 110 -3.23 -0.65 27.80
N VAL A 111 -3.61 -1.22 26.65
CA VAL A 111 -4.00 -0.47 25.47
C VAL A 111 -5.52 -0.55 25.23
N GLY A 112 -6.18 -1.59 25.75
CA GLY A 112 -7.59 -1.88 25.53
C GLY A 112 -7.86 -2.66 24.25
N VAL A 113 -9.01 -3.34 24.18
CA VAL A 113 -9.38 -4.21 23.05
C VAL A 113 -9.45 -3.48 21.72
N VAL A 114 -10.06 -2.29 21.72
CA VAL A 114 -10.30 -1.53 20.48
C VAL A 114 -8.97 -1.13 19.86
N LEU A 115 -8.10 -0.50 20.63
CA LEU A 115 -6.81 -0.04 20.14
C LEU A 115 -5.86 -1.22 19.85
N MET A 116 -5.94 -2.33 20.60
CA MET A 116 -5.12 -3.51 20.30
C MET A 116 -5.44 -4.08 18.91
N SER A 117 -6.73 -4.18 18.55
CA SER A 117 -7.14 -4.61 17.21
C SER A 117 -6.57 -3.71 16.10
N ALA A 118 -6.56 -2.40 16.31
CA ALA A 118 -5.98 -1.44 15.40
C ALA A 118 -4.45 -1.56 15.31
N MET A 119 -3.78 -1.78 16.44
CA MET A 119 -2.31 -1.86 16.53
C MET A 119 -1.72 -3.14 15.93
N ILE A 120 -2.48 -4.23 15.87
CA ILE A 120 -2.03 -5.46 15.22
C ILE A 120 -2.02 -5.31 13.70
N ILE A 121 -3.05 -4.67 13.13
CA ILE A 121 -3.28 -4.65 11.69
C ILE A 121 -2.64 -3.42 11.02
N SER A 122 -2.82 -2.24 11.60
CA SER A 122 -2.53 -0.96 10.95
C SER A 122 -1.03 -0.73 10.67
N PRO A 123 -0.11 -0.86 11.64
CA PRO A 123 1.31 -0.65 11.37
C PRO A 123 1.89 -1.69 10.40
N ALA A 124 1.38 -2.93 10.42
CA ALA A 124 1.76 -3.96 9.46
C ALA A 124 1.27 -3.61 8.05
N ALA A 125 0.02 -3.14 7.93
CA ALA A 125 -0.53 -2.66 6.67
C ALA A 125 0.23 -1.45 6.12
N ALA A 126 0.63 -0.51 6.98
CA ALA A 126 1.47 0.62 6.61
C ALA A 126 2.85 0.17 6.13
N ALA A 127 3.56 -0.65 6.90
CA ALA A 127 4.88 -1.17 6.56
C ALA A 127 4.89 -1.93 5.22
N ARG A 128 3.83 -2.70 4.93
CA ARG A 128 3.66 -3.42 3.67
C ARG A 128 3.67 -2.50 2.44
N GLN A 129 3.31 -1.23 2.58
CA GLN A 129 3.34 -0.29 1.44
C GLN A 129 4.76 0.16 1.07
N TRP A 130 5.69 0.11 2.02
CA TRP A 130 7.07 0.60 1.84
C TRP A 130 8.05 -0.48 1.39
N THR A 131 7.74 -1.76 1.63
CA THR A 131 8.67 -2.85 1.36
C THR A 131 7.95 -4.14 0.96
N ASP A 132 8.54 -4.86 0.00
CA ASP A 132 8.13 -6.19 -0.40
C ASP A 132 8.92 -7.31 0.33
N ARG A 133 9.91 -6.93 1.16
CA ARG A 133 10.71 -7.87 1.95
C ARG A 133 10.15 -8.02 3.37
N LEU A 134 9.78 -9.26 3.76
CA LEU A 134 9.20 -9.59 5.07
C LEU A 134 10.04 -9.09 6.26
N GLY A 135 11.37 -9.27 6.22
CA GLY A 135 12.25 -8.81 7.31
C GLY A 135 12.19 -7.30 7.55
N ARG A 136 12.21 -6.52 6.46
CA ARG A 136 12.05 -5.06 6.56
C ARG A 136 10.63 -4.69 6.99
N MET A 137 9.62 -5.45 6.57
CA MET A 137 8.23 -5.21 6.93
C MET A 137 8.00 -5.36 8.44
N VAL A 138 8.57 -6.39 9.07
CA VAL A 138 8.47 -6.59 10.53
C VAL A 138 9.11 -5.43 11.29
N VAL A 139 10.32 -5.02 10.90
CA VAL A 139 11.02 -3.89 11.56
C VAL A 139 10.26 -2.58 11.36
N LEU A 140 9.83 -2.26 10.14
CA LEU A 140 9.06 -1.05 9.87
C LEU A 140 7.72 -1.03 10.60
N SER A 141 7.04 -2.17 10.69
CA SER A 141 5.79 -2.29 11.45
C SER A 141 6.03 -2.01 12.94
N GLY A 142 7.11 -2.55 13.51
CA GLY A 142 7.51 -2.24 14.89
C GLY A 142 7.79 -0.76 15.10
N VAL A 143 8.53 -0.12 14.18
CA VAL A 143 8.85 1.31 14.24
C VAL A 143 7.57 2.17 14.14
N PHE A 144 6.68 1.88 13.20
CA PHE A 144 5.42 2.61 13.07
C PHE A 144 4.51 2.43 14.28
N GLY A 145 4.43 1.21 14.82
CA GLY A 145 3.70 0.94 16.05
C GLY A 145 4.27 1.73 17.24
N ALA A 146 5.59 1.71 17.41
CA ALA A 146 6.28 2.44 18.48
C ALA A 146 6.10 3.96 18.36
N LEU A 147 6.29 4.52 17.16
CA LEU A 147 6.07 5.95 16.90
C LEU A 147 4.63 6.35 17.19
N ALA A 148 3.65 5.57 16.74
CA ALA A 148 2.25 5.86 16.97
C ALA A 148 1.88 5.77 18.46
N GLY A 149 2.40 4.77 19.17
CA GLY A 149 2.24 4.64 20.62
C GLY A 149 2.86 5.81 21.39
N VAL A 150 4.11 6.18 21.09
CA VAL A 150 4.81 7.28 21.76
C VAL A 150 4.14 8.62 21.49
N THR A 151 3.84 8.93 20.22
CA THR A 151 3.17 10.19 19.84
C THR A 151 1.75 10.27 20.42
N GLY A 152 0.97 9.19 20.34
CA GLY A 152 -0.38 9.16 20.92
C GLY A 152 -0.39 9.27 22.45
N ALA A 153 0.54 8.61 23.14
CA ALA A 153 0.71 8.73 24.58
C ALA A 153 1.21 10.12 24.99
N ALA A 154 2.17 10.70 24.26
CA ALA A 154 2.68 12.04 24.52
C ALA A 154 1.58 13.10 24.37
N ILE A 155 0.80 13.05 23.29
CA ILE A 155 -0.34 13.97 23.05
C ILE A 155 -1.39 13.80 24.16
N SER A 156 -1.72 12.56 24.53
CA SER A 156 -2.68 12.29 25.60
C SER A 156 -2.18 12.81 26.97
N SER A 157 -0.88 12.79 27.23
CA SER A 157 -0.30 13.33 28.46
C SER A 157 -0.27 14.87 28.50
N ALA A 158 -0.19 15.53 27.35
CA ALA A 158 -0.12 16.99 27.25
C ALA A 158 -1.49 17.67 27.43
N GLN A 159 -2.59 16.99 27.04
CA GLN A 159 -3.95 17.48 27.25
C GLN A 159 -4.61 16.75 28.42
N ALA A 160 -4.82 17.45 29.53
CA ALA A 160 -5.61 16.93 30.64
C ALA A 160 -7.03 16.55 30.13
N LYS A 161 -7.35 15.24 30.22
CA LYS A 161 -8.66 14.58 29.92
C LYS A 161 -8.81 13.86 28.56
N LEU A 162 -7.76 13.71 27.73
CA LEU A 162 -7.87 12.84 26.56
C LEU A 162 -7.65 11.36 26.93
N PRO A 163 -8.57 10.44 26.60
CA PRO A 163 -8.35 9.02 26.81
C PRO A 163 -7.18 8.54 25.92
N THR A 164 -6.24 7.79 26.51
CA THR A 164 -5.01 7.35 25.85
C THR A 164 -5.31 6.47 24.63
N GLY A 165 -6.28 5.56 24.73
CA GLY A 165 -6.64 4.62 23.66
C GLY A 165 -7.03 5.30 22.34
N PRO A 166 -8.14 6.06 22.29
CA PRO A 166 -8.59 6.78 21.10
C PRO A 166 -7.52 7.71 20.51
N THR A 167 -6.74 8.39 21.36
CA THR A 167 -5.69 9.31 20.91
C THR A 167 -4.59 8.57 20.13
N ILE A 168 -4.18 7.39 20.61
CA ILE A 168 -3.22 6.55 19.88
C ILE A 168 -3.85 6.02 18.58
N VAL A 169 -5.13 5.62 18.57
CA VAL A 169 -5.80 5.17 17.32
C VAL A 169 -5.74 6.27 16.25
N VAL A 170 -6.00 7.52 16.62
CA VAL A 170 -5.92 8.67 15.70
C VAL A 170 -4.48 8.87 15.21
N ALA A 171 -3.49 8.81 16.10
CA ALA A 171 -2.07 8.92 15.72
C ALA A 171 -1.64 7.80 14.75
N VAL A 172 -2.02 6.54 15.04
CA VAL A 172 -1.79 5.39 14.16
C VAL A 172 -2.45 5.61 12.80
N SER A 173 -3.72 6.02 12.79
CA SER A 173 -4.49 6.25 11.58
C SER A 173 -3.88 7.35 10.72
N PHE A 174 -3.35 8.41 11.34
CA PHE A 174 -2.61 9.46 10.66
C PHE A 174 -1.33 8.93 10.03
N ILE A 175 -0.51 8.19 10.78
CA ILE A 175 0.74 7.58 10.26
C ILE A 175 0.44 6.65 9.10
N VAL A 176 -0.60 5.81 9.22
CA VAL A 176 -1.03 4.89 8.16
C VAL A 176 -1.55 5.65 6.94
N GLY A 177 -2.35 6.70 7.14
CA GLY A 177 -2.84 7.56 6.07
C GLY A 177 -1.70 8.24 5.29
N VAL A 178 -0.74 8.82 6.00
CA VAL A 178 0.47 9.42 5.41
C VAL A 178 1.29 8.36 4.68
N SER A 179 1.47 7.19 5.28
CA SER A 179 2.15 6.05 4.68
C SER A 179 1.48 5.58 3.39
N LEU A 180 0.15 5.48 3.36
CA LEU A 180 -0.62 5.09 2.17
C LEU A 180 -0.52 6.12 1.04
N LEU A 181 -0.42 7.41 1.38
CA LEU A 181 -0.27 8.48 0.40
C LEU A 181 1.14 8.55 -0.20
N LEU A 182 2.17 8.44 0.65
CA LEU A 182 3.56 8.68 0.28
C LEU A 182 4.33 7.42 -0.17
N ALA A 183 3.82 6.22 0.09
CA ALA A 183 4.55 4.98 -0.19
C ALA A 183 4.94 4.86 -1.68
N PRO A 184 6.23 4.64 -2.01
CA PRO A 184 6.74 4.72 -3.39
C PRO A 184 6.32 3.56 -4.29
N ASN A 185 6.14 2.33 -3.75
CA ASN A 185 5.83 1.16 -4.58
C ASN A 185 4.33 0.91 -4.79
N ARG A 186 3.47 1.33 -3.84
CA ARG A 186 2.02 1.10 -3.87
C ARG A 186 1.17 2.31 -3.51
N GLY A 187 1.77 3.44 -3.15
CA GLY A 187 1.04 4.65 -2.79
C GLY A 187 0.20 5.15 -3.96
N MET A 188 -1.03 5.56 -3.67
CA MET A 188 -2.00 6.02 -4.67
C MET A 188 -1.48 7.20 -5.51
N VAL A 189 -0.59 8.01 -4.93
CA VAL A 189 0.01 9.18 -5.58
C VAL A 189 1.12 8.76 -6.54
N TRP A 190 2.03 7.87 -6.12
CA TRP A 190 3.15 7.44 -6.96
C TRP A 190 2.71 6.50 -8.08
N SER A 191 1.71 5.64 -7.84
CA SER A 191 1.11 4.80 -8.90
C SER A 191 0.41 5.67 -9.96
N ARG A 192 -0.35 6.69 -9.56
CA ARG A 192 -0.94 7.68 -10.50
C ARG A 192 0.12 8.49 -11.21
N LEU A 193 1.19 8.93 -10.54
CA LEU A 193 2.23 9.73 -11.18
C LEU A 193 3.06 8.89 -12.16
N ARG A 194 3.31 7.61 -11.85
CA ARG A 194 4.00 6.66 -12.73
C ARG A 194 3.15 6.31 -13.94
N THR A 195 1.85 6.04 -13.78
CA THR A 195 0.95 5.80 -14.92
C THR A 195 0.78 7.07 -15.77
N TRP A 196 0.73 8.25 -15.15
CA TRP A 196 0.65 9.51 -15.89
C TRP A 196 1.93 9.83 -16.67
N ARG A 197 3.11 9.55 -16.10
CA ARG A 197 4.41 9.67 -16.79
C ARG A 197 4.60 8.60 -17.86
N ALA A 198 4.22 7.34 -17.60
CA ALA A 198 4.27 6.25 -18.58
C ALA A 198 3.33 6.53 -19.76
N GLY A 199 2.11 7.00 -19.49
CA GLY A 199 1.16 7.40 -20.52
C GLY A 199 1.62 8.59 -21.36
N ARG A 200 2.56 9.44 -20.89
CA ARG A 200 3.14 10.50 -21.73
C ARG A 200 4.11 9.94 -22.77
N ARG A 201 4.95 8.97 -22.41
CA ARG A 201 5.88 8.32 -23.35
C ARG A 201 5.12 7.52 -24.41
N LEU A 202 4.17 6.68 -23.97
CA LEU A 202 3.31 5.90 -24.86
C LEU A 202 2.53 6.77 -25.86
N ARG A 203 2.07 7.96 -25.44
CA ARG A 203 1.40 8.91 -26.34
C ARG A 203 2.32 9.58 -27.35
N MET A 204 3.62 9.73 -27.05
CA MET A 204 4.60 10.22 -28.02
C MET A 204 4.96 9.12 -29.02
N ASP A 205 5.18 7.90 -28.50
CA ASP A 205 5.51 6.73 -29.32
C ASP A 205 4.34 6.36 -30.26
N ALA A 206 3.09 6.50 -29.82
CA ALA A 206 1.91 6.31 -30.66
C ALA A 206 1.82 7.33 -31.82
N VAL A 207 2.07 8.62 -31.56
CA VAL A 207 2.06 9.65 -32.62
C VAL A 207 3.20 9.42 -33.63
N LEU A 208 4.36 8.96 -33.15
CA LEU A 208 5.48 8.59 -34.02
C LEU A 208 5.12 7.38 -34.89
N MET A 209 4.44 6.38 -34.32
CA MET A 209 3.96 5.20 -35.05
C MET A 209 2.88 5.56 -36.08
N ASP A 210 1.92 6.42 -35.75
CA ASP A 210 0.90 6.91 -36.67
C ASP A 210 1.54 7.63 -37.87
N LEU A 211 2.59 8.45 -37.62
CA LEU A 211 3.34 9.11 -38.67
C LEU A 211 4.11 8.12 -39.54
N PHE A 212 4.70 7.08 -38.92
CA PHE A 212 5.44 6.03 -39.62
C PHE A 212 4.55 5.18 -40.51
N LEU A 213 3.37 4.79 -40.02
CA LEU A 213 2.37 4.05 -40.80
C LEU A 213 1.92 4.84 -42.03
N LEU A 214 1.68 6.14 -41.89
CA LEU A 214 1.36 7.01 -43.01
C LEU A 214 2.52 7.13 -44.01
N ALA A 215 3.75 7.30 -43.52
CA ALA A 215 4.93 7.41 -44.36
C ALA A 215 5.19 6.13 -45.18
N THR A 216 4.89 4.95 -44.62
CA THR A 216 5.01 3.67 -45.37
C THR A 216 4.00 3.50 -46.50
N GLN A 217 2.95 4.33 -46.58
CA GLN A 217 2.00 4.32 -47.70
C GLN A 217 2.47 5.15 -48.90
N HIS A 218 3.62 5.82 -48.79
CA HIS A 218 4.22 6.61 -49.85
C HIS A 218 5.62 6.11 -50.20
N ASP A 219 6.06 6.36 -51.43
CA ASP A 219 7.39 5.96 -51.92
C ASP A 219 8.56 6.65 -51.19
N SER A 220 8.29 7.68 -50.39
CA SER A 220 9.30 8.44 -49.64
C SER A 220 8.97 8.50 -48.14
N PRO A 221 9.87 8.04 -47.26
CA PRO A 221 9.68 8.08 -45.80
C PRO A 221 9.56 9.51 -45.22
N GLU A 222 10.05 10.51 -45.97
CA GLU A 222 10.05 11.92 -45.59
C GLU A 222 8.80 12.66 -46.08
N HIS A 223 7.78 11.94 -46.56
CA HIS A 223 6.57 12.58 -47.07
C HIS A 223 5.85 13.39 -45.97
N PRO A 224 5.55 14.68 -46.21
CA PRO A 224 4.91 15.51 -45.20
C PRO A 224 3.41 15.23 -45.06
N HIS A 225 2.97 14.91 -43.85
CA HIS A 225 1.57 14.63 -43.51
C HIS A 225 0.91 15.77 -42.75
N ASP A 226 -0.36 16.05 -43.07
CA ASP A 226 -1.13 17.09 -42.38
C ASP A 226 -1.48 16.65 -40.94
N ARG A 227 -1.25 17.56 -39.99
CA ARG A 227 -1.60 17.41 -38.58
C ARG A 227 -3.06 16.99 -38.37
N ARG A 228 -3.98 17.41 -39.25
CA ARG A 228 -5.41 17.06 -39.13
C ARG A 228 -5.65 15.55 -39.29
N VAL A 229 -4.87 14.87 -40.12
CA VAL A 229 -4.95 13.41 -40.31
C VAL A 229 -4.40 12.69 -39.08
N LEU A 230 -3.29 13.18 -38.54
CA LEU A 230 -2.71 12.67 -37.29
C LEU A 230 -3.64 12.89 -36.09
N ASP A 231 -4.27 14.06 -35.98
CA ASP A 231 -5.26 14.36 -34.94
C ASP A 231 -6.51 13.45 -35.02
N ALA A 232 -6.82 12.91 -36.21
CA ALA A 232 -7.92 11.98 -36.43
C ALA A 232 -7.57 10.53 -36.04
N MET A 233 -6.30 10.14 -36.18
CA MET A 233 -5.80 8.80 -35.84
C MET A 233 -5.30 8.66 -34.39
N SER A 234 -4.68 9.71 -33.85
CA SER A 234 -4.06 9.67 -32.53
C SER A 234 -5.09 9.76 -31.40
N PHE A 235 -5.03 8.79 -30.48
CA PHE A 235 -5.79 8.79 -29.22
C PHE A 235 -4.89 9.13 -28.03
N PRO A 236 -5.26 10.10 -27.15
CA PRO A 236 -6.48 10.91 -27.14
C PRO A 236 -6.42 12.16 -28.04
N ARG A 237 -7.57 12.52 -28.62
CA ARG A 237 -7.75 13.70 -29.49
C ARG A 237 -7.29 14.99 -28.81
N GLY A 238 -6.47 15.79 -29.51
CA GLY A 238 -6.04 17.13 -29.10
C GLY A 238 -4.66 17.25 -28.44
N ALA A 239 -3.91 16.14 -28.25
CA ALA A 239 -2.55 16.16 -27.68
C ALA A 239 -1.42 16.13 -28.72
N THR A 240 -1.74 15.90 -30.00
CA THR A 240 -0.79 15.64 -31.09
C THR A 240 0.16 16.82 -31.34
N LYS A 241 -0.35 18.06 -31.37
CA LYS A 241 0.49 19.26 -31.58
C LYS A 241 1.62 19.39 -30.56
N ARG A 242 1.34 19.08 -29.29
CA ARG A 242 2.35 19.12 -28.23
C ARG A 242 3.36 17.99 -28.37
N ASN A 243 2.89 16.79 -28.70
CA ASN A 243 3.76 15.63 -28.85
C ASN A 243 4.66 15.75 -30.10
N LEU A 244 4.15 16.29 -31.21
CA LEU A 244 4.92 16.56 -32.43
C LEU A 244 6.06 17.57 -32.17
N ARG A 245 5.79 18.64 -31.42
CA ARG A 245 6.84 19.58 -30.99
C ARG A 245 7.91 18.89 -30.15
N LEU A 246 7.49 18.07 -29.17
CA LEU A 246 8.43 17.32 -28.34
C LEU A 246 9.23 16.25 -29.10
N LEU A 247 8.65 15.68 -30.16
CA LEU A 247 9.35 14.75 -31.06
C LEU A 247 10.34 15.50 -31.96
N ALA A 248 10.01 16.72 -32.38
CA ALA A 248 10.91 17.57 -33.15
C ALA A 248 12.07 18.13 -32.33
N ASP A 249 11.83 18.52 -31.08
CA ASP A 249 12.90 18.90 -30.14
C ASP A 249 13.89 17.74 -29.90
N ARG A 250 13.45 16.49 -30.11
CA ARG A 250 14.28 15.28 -30.03
C ARG A 250 14.87 14.84 -31.37
N GLY A 251 14.62 15.57 -32.44
CA GLY A 251 15.13 15.28 -33.78
C GLY A 251 14.41 14.14 -34.50
N TYR A 252 13.29 13.60 -34.01
CA TYR A 252 12.60 12.47 -34.64
C TYR A 252 11.62 12.88 -35.76
N VAL A 253 11.08 14.09 -35.72
CA VAL A 253 10.11 14.59 -36.69
C VAL A 253 10.49 16.03 -37.06
N GLN A 254 10.32 16.43 -38.31
CA GLN A 254 10.57 17.79 -38.77
C GLN A 254 9.26 18.46 -39.22
N GLN A 255 9.11 19.74 -38.89
CA GLN A 255 8.01 20.55 -39.39
C GLN A 255 8.41 21.14 -40.75
N ILE A 256 7.69 20.79 -41.82
CA ILE A 256 7.93 21.32 -43.16
C ILE A 256 7.10 22.60 -43.39
N ASP A 257 5.84 22.59 -42.97
CA ASP A 257 4.92 23.73 -43.09
C ASP A 257 4.12 23.98 -41.79
N ALA A 258 3.32 25.06 -41.77
CA ALA A 258 2.44 25.39 -40.64
C ALA A 258 1.51 24.22 -40.20
N THR A 259 1.15 23.32 -41.11
CA THR A 259 0.28 22.17 -40.85
C THR A 259 0.92 20.81 -41.08
N ARG A 260 2.07 20.73 -41.78
CA ARG A 260 2.64 19.46 -42.25
C ARG A 260 3.93 19.06 -41.51
N TRP A 261 4.01 17.78 -41.18
CA TRP A 261 5.12 17.17 -40.43
C TRP A 261 5.63 15.93 -41.15
N ALA A 262 6.94 15.74 -41.17
CA ALA A 262 7.62 14.63 -41.83
C ALA A 262 8.53 13.89 -40.84
N LEU A 263 8.73 12.59 -41.07
CA LEU A 263 9.67 11.77 -40.31
C LEU A 263 11.11 12.10 -40.73
N THR A 264 12.01 12.11 -39.76
CA THR A 264 13.46 12.12 -40.00
C THR A 264 14.00 10.69 -40.05
N GLN A 265 15.22 10.49 -40.54
CA GLN A 265 15.87 9.17 -40.52
C GLN A 265 15.92 8.57 -39.10
N ASP A 266 16.35 9.35 -38.11
CA ASP A 266 16.39 8.94 -36.69
C ASP A 266 15.01 8.56 -36.13
N GLY A 267 13.97 9.30 -36.52
CA GLY A 267 12.60 8.98 -36.13
C GLY A 267 12.08 7.70 -36.78
N THR A 268 12.53 7.41 -38.01
CA THR A 268 12.13 6.22 -38.79
C THR A 268 12.72 4.97 -38.17
N ASP A 269 14.00 5.03 -37.77
CA ASP A 269 14.67 3.94 -37.08
C ASP A 269 14.08 3.70 -35.69
N ARG A 270 13.75 4.77 -34.96
CA ARG A 270 13.07 4.66 -33.67
C ARG A 270 11.68 4.04 -33.80
N ALA A 271 10.91 4.43 -34.81
CA ALA A 271 9.59 3.86 -35.08
C ALA A 271 9.68 2.37 -35.45
N ARG A 272 10.67 1.99 -36.26
CA ARG A 272 10.92 0.59 -36.64
C ARG A 272 11.27 -0.28 -35.43
N MET A 273 12.09 0.22 -34.51
CA MET A 273 12.38 -0.49 -33.24
C MET A 273 11.11 -0.70 -32.41
N LEU A 274 10.26 0.32 -32.27
CA LEU A 274 9.00 0.24 -31.54
C LEU A 274 7.99 -0.73 -32.19
N ALA A 275 8.01 -0.85 -33.52
CA ALA A 275 7.19 -1.78 -34.27
C ALA A 275 7.64 -3.23 -34.07
N HIS A 276 8.96 -3.48 -33.97
CA HIS A 276 9.51 -4.81 -33.67
C HIS A 276 9.32 -5.24 -32.21
N GLU A 277 9.30 -4.29 -31.26
CA GLU A 277 9.04 -4.57 -29.83
C GLU A 277 7.55 -4.81 -29.49
N SER A 278 6.63 -4.47 -30.40
CA SER A 278 5.18 -4.66 -30.19
C SER A 278 4.74 -6.06 -30.65
N PRO A 279 4.22 -6.93 -29.75
CA PRO A 279 3.82 -8.30 -30.08
C PRO A 279 2.45 -8.32 -30.80
N THR A 280 2.37 -7.70 -31.97
CA THR A 280 1.17 -7.68 -32.83
C THR A 280 1.49 -8.29 -34.19
N ASP A 281 1.81 -9.58 -34.17
CA ASP A 281 2.02 -10.41 -35.35
C ASP A 281 0.78 -11.29 -35.61
N TRP A 282 -0.39 -10.67 -35.78
CA TRP A 282 -1.65 -11.38 -36.10
C TRP A 282 -2.28 -10.99 -37.43
N LYS A 283 -1.70 -10.05 -38.19
CA LYS A 283 -2.28 -9.56 -39.46
C LYS A 283 -1.56 -10.01 -40.74
N LEU A 284 -0.74 -11.06 -40.67
CA LEU A 284 -0.15 -11.69 -41.85
C LEU A 284 -0.27 -13.21 -41.75
N ALA A 285 -1.50 -13.71 -41.79
CA ALA A 285 -1.84 -15.08 -42.19
C ALA A 285 -3.21 -15.05 -42.88
#